data_AF-A0A2G3ALU7-F1
#
_entry.id   AF-A0A2G3ALU7-F1
#
_cell.length_a   1.000
_cell.length_b   1.000
_cell.length_c   1.000
_cell.angle_alpha   90.00
_cell.angle_beta   90.00
_cell.angle_gamma   90.00
#
_symmetry.space_group_name_H-M   'P 1'
#
loop_
_entity.id
_entity.type
_entity.pdbx_description
1 polymer ?
#
loop_
_entity_poly.entity_id
_entity_poly.type
_entity_poly.pdbx_seq_one_letter_code
_entity_poly.pdbx_strand_id
1 'polypeptide(L)'
;MNKELPSAGAPVVLTYGRKEWNMFYGGVKFKHKLIEWKKFADDNYLKVGDGLLLELTECSTSKIHFRVQILNGDFPAELIPKYEKGATNEELILID
;
A
#
# COMPACT_ATOMS: atom_id res chain seq x y z
N MET A 1 18.09 1.36 -13.34
CA MET A 1 17.16 0.68 -12.41
C MET A 1 15.95 0.22 -13.22
N ASN A 2 15.70 -1.09 -13.27
CA ASN A 2 14.39 -1.57 -13.72
C ASN A 2 13.36 -1.09 -12.69
N LYS A 3 12.32 -0.39 -13.16
CA LYS A 3 11.25 0.17 -12.33
C LYS A 3 10.14 -0.86 -12.01
N GLU A 4 10.39 -2.12 -12.33
CA GLU A 4 9.43 -3.20 -12.26
C GLU A 4 9.79 -4.16 -11.13
N LEU A 5 8.77 -4.65 -10.43
CA LEU A 5 8.96 -5.66 -9.40
C LEU A 5 9.43 -6.99 -10.02
N PRO A 6 10.29 -7.78 -9.35
CA PRO A 6 10.79 -9.05 -9.84
C PRO A 6 9.68 -10.03 -10.24
N SER A 7 9.64 -10.45 -11.50
CA SER A 7 8.62 -11.37 -12.02
C SER A 7 8.67 -12.75 -11.36
N ALA A 8 9.85 -13.22 -10.97
CA ALA A 8 10.03 -14.49 -10.26
C ALA A 8 9.61 -14.43 -8.77
N GLY A 9 9.30 -13.24 -8.26
CA GLY A 9 9.15 -12.97 -6.84
C GLY A 9 10.49 -12.72 -6.14
N ALA A 10 10.41 -12.19 -4.91
CA ALA A 10 11.57 -11.91 -4.06
C ALA A 10 11.13 -11.76 -2.59
N PRO A 11 12.04 -11.95 -1.63
CA PRO A 11 11.84 -11.52 -0.25
C PRO A 11 11.46 -10.03 -0.17
N VAL A 12 10.52 -9.72 0.71
CA VAL A 12 10.04 -8.36 0.97
C VAL A 12 10.21 -8.01 2.43
N VAL A 13 10.65 -6.79 2.68
CA VAL A 13 10.55 -6.14 3.98
C VAL A 13 9.52 -5.02 3.89
N LEU A 14 8.55 -5.00 4.80
CA LEU A 14 7.70 -3.83 5.03
C LEU A 14 8.22 -3.11 6.28
N THR A 15 8.37 -1.79 6.21
CA THR A 15 8.69 -0.96 7.38
C THR A 15 7.57 0.03 7.66
N TYR A 16 7.06 0.03 8.88
CA TYR A 16 6.08 1.01 9.37
C TYR A 16 6.51 1.49 10.76
N GLY A 17 6.68 2.80 10.92
CA GLY A 17 7.27 3.38 12.12
C GLY A 17 8.68 2.86 12.37
N ARG A 18 8.89 2.17 13.50
CA ARG A 18 10.18 1.55 13.90
C ARG A 18 10.16 0.02 13.83
N LYS A 19 9.16 -0.55 13.17
CA LYS A 19 8.94 -2.00 13.09
C LYS A 19 9.12 -2.47 11.65
N GLU A 20 9.52 -3.72 11.53
CA GLU A 20 9.73 -4.39 10.23
C GLU A 20 9.01 -5.73 10.19
N TRP A 21 8.48 -6.06 9.01
CA TRP A 21 7.83 -7.34 8.75
C TRP A 21 8.44 -7.96 7.51
N ASN A 22 9.04 -9.13 7.69
CA ASN A 22 9.59 -9.95 6.62
C ASN A 22 8.49 -10.83 6.03
N MET A 23 8.43 -10.86 4.70
CA MET A 23 7.45 -11.64 3.95
C MET A 23 7.97 -11.92 2.53
N PHE A 24 7.15 -12.48 1.67
CA PHE A 24 7.55 -12.80 0.30
C PHE A 24 6.59 -12.18 -0.73
N TYR A 25 7.13 -11.52 -1.74
CA TYR A 25 6.37 -11.12 -2.92
C TYR A 25 6.49 -12.22 -3.97
N GLY A 26 5.37 -12.77 -4.39
CA GLY A 26 5.37 -13.84 -5.37
C GLY A 26 3.96 -14.26 -5.78
N GLY A 27 3.86 -15.10 -6.80
CA GLY A 27 2.58 -15.59 -7.28
C GLY A 27 2.71 -16.42 -8.54
N VAL A 28 1.56 -16.88 -9.04
CA VAL A 28 1.47 -17.68 -10.26
C VAL A 28 1.05 -16.74 -11.39
N LYS A 29 1.79 -16.77 -12.51
CA LYS A 29 1.56 -15.89 -13.68
C LYS A 29 1.64 -14.40 -13.30
N PHE A 30 0.60 -13.62 -13.58
CA PHE A 30 0.53 -12.17 -13.38
C PHE A 30 -0.16 -11.76 -12.07
N LYS A 31 -0.37 -12.70 -11.13
CA LYS A 31 -1.08 -12.46 -9.87
C LYS A 31 -0.12 -12.58 -8.69
N HIS A 32 0.79 -11.63 -8.58
CA HIS A 32 1.68 -11.53 -7.42
C HIS A 32 0.94 -10.97 -6.21
N LYS A 33 1.35 -11.43 -5.04
CA LYS A 33 0.82 -11.00 -3.75
C LYS A 33 1.93 -10.99 -2.72
N LEU A 34 1.68 -10.27 -1.63
CA LEU A 34 2.46 -10.40 -0.39
C LEU A 34 1.96 -11.66 0.34
N ILE A 35 2.78 -12.71 0.33
CA ILE A 35 2.52 -13.97 1.03
C ILE A 35 2.84 -13.75 2.51
N GLU A 36 2.04 -14.30 3.42
CA GLU A 36 2.17 -14.12 4.88
C GLU A 36 1.93 -12.69 5.40
N TRP A 37 1.33 -11.81 4.58
CA TRP A 37 1.01 -10.42 4.98
C TRP A 37 0.05 -10.31 6.18
N LYS A 38 -0.69 -11.38 6.52
CA LYS A 38 -1.65 -11.41 7.63
C LYS A 38 -1.03 -10.96 8.96
N LYS A 39 0.22 -11.36 9.25
CA LYS A 39 0.90 -10.95 10.48
C LYS A 39 1.08 -9.43 10.56
N PHE A 40 1.45 -8.81 9.44
CA PHE A 40 1.54 -7.35 9.34
C PHE A 40 0.18 -6.69 9.57
N ALA A 41 -0.91 -7.26 9.03
CA ALA A 41 -2.25 -6.74 9.24
C ALA A 41 -2.69 -6.83 10.71
N ASP A 42 -2.51 -7.99 11.32
CA ASP A 42 -2.89 -8.25 12.72
C ASP A 42 -2.06 -7.36 13.68
N ASP A 43 -0.75 -7.27 13.50
CA ASP A 43 0.16 -6.47 14.37
C ASP A 43 -0.10 -4.96 14.31
N ASN A 44 -0.73 -4.48 13.22
CA ASN A 44 -1.07 -3.07 13.01
C ASN A 44 -2.58 -2.79 13.09
N TYR A 45 -3.38 -3.77 13.54
CA TYR A 45 -4.83 -3.64 13.72
C TYR A 45 -5.58 -3.14 12.47
N LEU A 46 -5.11 -3.57 11.29
CA LEU A 46 -5.76 -3.19 10.03
C LEU A 46 -7.18 -3.75 9.97
N LYS A 47 -8.11 -2.90 9.53
CA LYS A 47 -9.51 -3.27 9.28
C LYS A 47 -9.87 -3.09 7.81
N VAL A 48 -10.94 -3.74 7.39
CA VAL A 48 -11.53 -3.51 6.07
C VAL A 48 -11.91 -2.04 5.95
N GLY A 49 -11.44 -1.38 4.89
CA GLY A 49 -11.61 0.05 4.67
C GLY A 49 -10.33 0.85 4.86
N ASP A 50 -9.35 0.34 5.61
CA ASP A 50 -8.04 0.99 5.71
C ASP A 50 -7.31 0.95 4.36
N GLY A 51 -6.65 2.06 4.04
CA GLY A 51 -5.74 2.18 2.91
C GLY A 51 -4.30 1.91 3.33
N LEU A 52 -3.49 1.42 2.39
CA LEU A 52 -2.05 1.29 2.55
C LEU A 52 -1.36 2.00 1.39
N LEU A 53 -0.45 2.92 1.72
CA LEU A 53 0.53 3.44 0.76
C LEU A 53 1.82 2.64 0.92
N LEU A 54 2.26 2.01 -0.17
CA LEU A 54 3.49 1.22 -0.23
C LEU A 54 4.50 1.97 -1.09
N GLU A 55 5.43 2.66 -0.45
CA GLU A 55 6.52 3.36 -1.12
C GLU A 55 7.70 2.40 -1.34
N LEU A 56 8.07 2.16 -2.60
CA LEU A 56 9.18 1.28 -2.95
C LEU A 56 10.53 2.00 -2.72
N THR A 57 11.27 1.58 -1.69
CA THR A 57 12.57 2.18 -1.32
C THR A 57 13.77 1.38 -1.82
N GLU A 58 13.60 0.08 -2.05
CA GLU A 58 14.62 -0.81 -2.61
C GLU A 58 13.96 -1.87 -3.49
N CYS A 59 14.55 -2.20 -4.64
CA CYS A 59 14.05 -3.24 -5.52
C CYS A 59 15.18 -3.98 -6.23
N SER A 60 15.33 -5.27 -5.91
CA SER A 60 16.26 -6.18 -6.55
C SER A 60 15.67 -7.59 -6.61
N THR A 61 16.35 -8.51 -7.29
CA THR A 61 15.97 -9.93 -7.35
C THR A 61 16.13 -10.65 -6.01
N SER A 62 16.95 -10.12 -5.10
CA SER A 62 17.19 -10.71 -3.77
C SER A 62 16.36 -10.07 -2.67
N LYS A 63 15.88 -8.84 -2.85
CA LYS A 63 15.13 -8.08 -1.84
C LYS A 63 14.31 -6.96 -2.44
N ILE A 64 13.09 -6.82 -1.93
CA ILE A 64 12.23 -5.65 -2.10
C ILE A 64 12.03 -5.00 -0.74
N HIS A 65 12.08 -3.68 -0.66
CA HIS A 65 11.77 -2.93 0.54
C HIS A 65 10.66 -1.93 0.26
N PHE A 66 9.58 -2.02 1.04
CA PHE A 66 8.54 -1.00 1.06
C PHE A 66 8.54 -0.27 2.39
N ARG A 67 8.54 1.06 2.34
CA ARG A 67 8.09 1.89 3.46
C ARG A 67 6.58 2.03 3.37
N VAL A 68 5.89 1.69 4.45
CA VAL A 68 4.43 1.67 4.50
C VAL A 68 3.93 2.89 5.25
N GLN A 69 2.83 3.47 4.76
CA GLN A 69 1.97 4.35 5.53
C GLN A 69 0.57 3.75 5.56
N ILE A 70 -0.04 3.72 6.75
CA ILE A 70 -1.41 3.27 6.94
C ILE A 70 -2.31 4.50 6.88
N LEU A 71 -3.30 4.47 5.99
CA LEU A 71 -4.32 5.49 5.84
C LEU A 71 -5.57 4.96 6.55
N ASN A 72 -5.94 5.57 7.67
CA ASN A 72 -7.11 5.14 8.43
C ASN A 72 -8.36 5.22 7.54
N GLY A 73 -9.09 4.10 7.46
CA GLY A 73 -10.33 3.97 6.71
C GLY A 73 -11.51 4.72 7.33
N ASP A 74 -11.39 5.22 8.56
CA ASP A 74 -12.33 6.17 9.17
C ASP A 74 -12.17 7.55 8.52
N PHE A 75 -12.39 7.60 7.22
CA PHE A 75 -12.40 8.85 6.47
C PHE A 75 -13.62 9.66 6.93
N PRO A 76 -13.44 10.94 7.32
CA PRO A 76 -14.54 11.75 7.81
C PRO A 76 -15.70 11.75 6.83
N ALA A 77 -16.90 11.40 7.30
CA ALA A 77 -18.09 11.31 6.45
C ALA A 77 -18.40 12.65 5.73
N GLU A 78 -17.97 13.76 6.33
CA GLU A 78 -18.04 15.12 5.80
C GLU A 78 -17.21 15.32 4.53
N LEU A 79 -16.11 14.58 4.39
CA LEU A 79 -15.21 14.63 3.24
C LEU A 79 -15.58 13.61 2.17
N ILE A 80 -16.48 12.66 2.46
CA ILE A 80 -17.01 11.75 1.44
C ILE A 80 -17.80 12.61 0.46
N PRO A 81 -17.34 12.72 -0.79
CA PRO A 81 -18.00 13.60 -1.74
C PRO A 81 -19.41 13.09 -1.98
N LYS A 82 -20.40 13.96 -1.76
CA LYS A 82 -21.81 13.74 -2.11
C LYS A 82 -21.93 13.84 -3.63
N TYR A 83 -21.35 12.91 -4.39
CA TYR A 83 -21.50 12.94 -5.83
C TYR A 83 -22.93 12.57 -6.21
N GLU A 84 -23.74 13.59 -6.50
CA GLU A 84 -24.78 13.44 -7.51
C GLU A 84 -24.08 13.33 -8.87
N LYS A 85 -24.54 12.38 -9.67
CA LYS A 85 -24.04 12.08 -11.02
C LYS A 85 -24.09 13.36 -11.89
N GLY A 86 -22.95 14.04 -12.05
CA GLY A 86 -22.79 15.11 -13.05
C GLY A 86 -22.37 16.50 -12.56
N ALA A 87 -21.88 16.69 -11.34
CA ALA A 87 -21.36 17.99 -10.93
C ALA A 87 -19.86 18.15 -11.28
N THR A 88 -19.56 18.95 -12.32
CA THR A 88 -18.22 19.50 -12.56
C THR A 88 -17.98 20.63 -11.56
N ASN A 89 -17.41 20.32 -10.39
CA ASN A 89 -16.93 21.37 -9.49
C ASN A 89 -15.55 21.81 -9.97
N GLU A 90 -15.47 23.05 -10.48
CA GLU A 90 -14.23 23.75 -10.85
C GLU A 90 -13.46 24.27 -9.61
N GLU A 91 -13.71 23.70 -8.43
CA GLU A 91 -13.08 24.14 -7.19
C GLU A 91 -11.66 23.56 -7.12
N LEU A 92 -10.69 24.41 -7.40
CA LEU A 92 -9.28 24.09 -7.41
C LEU A 92 -8.81 23.72 -5.98
N ILE A 93 -8.10 22.60 -5.87
CA ILE A 93 -7.39 22.24 -4.64
C ILE A 93 -6.13 23.11 -4.57
N LEU A 94 -6.13 24.09 -3.67
CA LEU A 94 -4.93 24.86 -3.32
C LEU A 94 -4.06 24.03 -2.37
N ILE A 95 -2.82 23.80 -2.78
CA ILE A 95 -1.77 23.19 -1.94
C ILE A 95 -0.77 24.31 -1.63
N ASP A 96 -0.59 24.60 -0.35
CA ASP A 96 0.41 25.55 0.18
C ASP A 96 1.77 24.85 0.41
#